data_AF-A0A960GYN4-F1
#
_entry.id   AF-A0A960GYN4-F1
#
_cell.length_a   1.000
_cell.length_b   1.000
_cell.length_c   1.000
_cell.angle_alpha   90.00
_cell.angle_beta   90.00
_cell.angle_gamma   90.00
#
_symmetry.space_group_name_H-M   'P 1'
#
loop_
_entity.id
_entity.type
_entity.pdbx_description
1 polymer ?
#
loop_
_entity_poly.entity_id
_entity_poly.type
_entity_poly.pdbx_seq_one_letter_code
_entity_poly.pdbx_strand_id
1 'polypeptide(L)'
;MSDADGAGPPEGWYPDPRGSGHQRYWNGQRWTTRVQADAEGSESPRAEPQGASSGVQATSSRADRRIPKWVWTSAISALIAATVATGAMWWLNRETSPTAAPSPTTAQQPASPMPPLPSNPPTTQAAPPAAPTACGPDQAAALSAALARYPADPETGWLWHHTPLYSNYDPCADLSTIVVTVEGATGSSPVQALMFHRGTFLGTGTSESYAFTNLDSSASTKDTVVLTYRSGQSCTACGDGIVTTVRYHWDGSKVQMLDPPPPG
;
A
#
# COMPACT_ATOMS: atom_id res chain seq x y z
N MET A 1 41.00 -9.82 -44.29
CA MET A 1 40.61 -10.79 -43.23
C MET A 1 39.84 -9.97 -42.20
N SER A 2 38.58 -9.59 -42.40
CA SER A 2 37.38 -10.44 -42.53
C SER A 2 37.18 -11.32 -41.30
N ASP A 3 36.17 -10.90 -40.52
CA ASP A 3 35.30 -11.67 -39.61
C ASP A 3 35.82 -12.12 -38.23
N ALA A 4 35.39 -11.37 -37.21
CA ALA A 4 34.93 -11.93 -35.94
C ALA A 4 33.69 -11.14 -35.52
N ASP A 5 32.57 -11.48 -36.17
CA ASP A 5 31.23 -11.02 -35.85
C ASP A 5 30.95 -11.26 -34.36
N GLY A 6 30.57 -10.19 -33.66
CA GLY A 6 30.21 -10.21 -32.25
C GLY A 6 28.84 -10.86 -32.04
N ALA A 7 28.74 -12.16 -32.33
CA ALA A 7 27.57 -12.94 -32.03
C ALA A 7 27.50 -13.14 -30.51
N GLY A 8 26.51 -12.51 -29.87
CA GLY A 8 26.17 -12.79 -28.48
C GLY A 8 25.83 -14.27 -28.27
N PRO A 9 25.67 -14.72 -27.01
CA PRO A 9 25.32 -16.10 -26.72
C PRO A 9 24.07 -16.53 -27.51
N PRO A 10 24.02 -17.77 -28.03
CA PRO A 10 22.83 -18.29 -28.72
C PRO A 10 21.62 -18.31 -27.78
N GLU A 11 20.42 -18.31 -28.34
CA GLU A 11 19.20 -18.38 -27.53
C GLU A 11 19.18 -19.65 -26.67
N GLY A 12 18.83 -19.52 -25.39
CA GLY A 12 18.96 -20.62 -24.44
C GLY A 12 18.82 -20.19 -22.99
N TRP A 13 18.87 -21.18 -22.09
CA TRP A 13 18.85 -20.97 -20.65
C TRP A 13 20.26 -20.79 -20.11
N TYR A 14 20.45 -19.77 -19.28
CA TYR A 14 21.75 -19.45 -18.70
C TYR A 14 21.61 -19.13 -17.21
N PRO A 15 22.66 -19.35 -16.39
CA PRO A 15 22.64 -19.01 -14.96
C PRO A 15 22.36 -17.52 -14.74
N ASP A 16 21.41 -17.18 -13.87
CA ASP A 16 21.10 -15.79 -13.56
C ASP A 16 22.28 -15.14 -12.78
N PRO A 17 22.89 -14.05 -13.30
CA PRO A 17 24.05 -13.43 -12.68
C PRO A 17 23.75 -12.70 -11.35
N ARG A 18 22.48 -12.62 -10.92
CA ARG A 18 22.07 -12.06 -9.62
C ARG A 18 22.12 -13.09 -8.49
N GLY A 19 22.59 -14.31 -8.74
CA GLY A 19 22.96 -15.27 -7.70
C GLY A 19 21.80 -16.02 -7.03
N SER A 20 20.66 -16.16 -7.71
CA SER A 20 19.44 -16.79 -7.17
C SER A 20 19.39 -18.32 -7.28
N GLY A 21 20.38 -18.98 -7.90
CA GLY A 21 20.32 -20.43 -8.15
C GLY A 21 19.20 -20.83 -9.11
N HIS A 22 18.86 -19.93 -10.03
CA HIS A 22 17.86 -20.13 -11.08
C HIS A 22 18.47 -19.81 -12.45
N GLN A 23 17.96 -20.44 -13.50
CA GLN A 23 18.35 -20.14 -14.88
C GLN A 23 17.36 -19.15 -15.49
N ARG A 24 17.86 -18.19 -16.26
CA ARG A 24 17.06 -17.20 -17.00
C ARG A 24 17.20 -17.41 -18.51
N TYR A 25 16.11 -17.21 -19.26
CA TYR A 25 16.12 -17.46 -20.70
C TYR A 25 16.58 -16.24 -21.50
N TRP A 26 17.59 -16.43 -22.35
CA TRP A 26 18.12 -15.46 -23.31
C TRP A 26 17.55 -15.76 -24.71
N ASN A 27 17.04 -14.75 -25.41
CA ASN A 27 16.38 -14.91 -26.72
C ASN A 27 17.26 -14.50 -27.92
N GLY A 28 18.59 -14.40 -27.73
CA GLY A 28 19.52 -13.93 -28.76
C GLY A 28 19.71 -12.41 -28.80
N GLN A 29 18.84 -11.61 -28.16
CA GLN A 29 18.97 -10.15 -28.11
C GLN A 29 18.87 -9.54 -26.70
N ARG A 30 18.10 -10.15 -25.79
CA ARG A 30 17.97 -9.72 -24.39
C ARG A 30 17.54 -10.85 -23.46
N TRP A 31 17.74 -10.67 -22.16
CA TRP A 31 17.20 -11.53 -21.12
C TRP A 31 15.68 -11.39 -21.05
N THR A 32 14.96 -12.50 -21.02
CA THR A 32 13.50 -12.52 -20.89
C THR A 32 13.08 -12.64 -19.43
N THR A 33 11.78 -12.51 -19.13
CA THR A 33 11.23 -12.73 -17.78
C THR A 33 11.04 -14.19 -17.41
N ARG A 34 11.36 -15.13 -18.32
CA ARG A 34 11.26 -16.56 -18.03
C ARG A 34 12.46 -16.99 -17.17
N VAL A 35 12.14 -17.53 -16.00
CA VAL A 35 13.08 -18.12 -15.03
C VAL A 35 12.64 -19.56 -14.75
N GLN A 36 13.58 -20.48 -14.73
CA GLN A 36 13.34 -21.87 -14.32
C GLN A 36 14.23 -22.18 -13.12
N ALA A 37 13.66 -22.84 -12.12
CA ALA A 37 14.47 -23.50 -11.10
C ALA A 37 15.27 -24.59 -11.81
N ASP A 38 16.55 -24.75 -11.43
CA ASP A 38 17.37 -25.82 -11.95
C ASP A 38 16.62 -27.15 -11.85
N ALA A 39 16.45 -27.84 -12.98
CA ALA A 39 16.02 -29.22 -12.98
C ALA A 39 17.10 -30.01 -12.24
N GLU A 40 16.79 -30.40 -11.01
CA GLU A 40 17.57 -31.37 -10.24
C GLU A 40 17.83 -32.59 -11.13
N GLY A 41 19.07 -32.71 -11.61
CA GLY A 41 19.37 -33.55 -12.76
C GLY A 41 20.86 -33.73 -12.99
N SER A 42 21.61 -34.03 -11.92
CA SER A 42 22.81 -34.86 -12.03
C SER A 42 22.78 -35.86 -10.90
N GLU A 43 21.86 -36.80 -11.04
CA GLU A 43 22.02 -38.14 -10.49
C GLU A 43 23.29 -38.74 -11.13
N SER A 44 24.32 -38.93 -10.30
CA SER A 44 25.47 -39.77 -10.63
C SER A 44 25.59 -40.86 -9.55
N PRO A 45 25.91 -42.10 -9.92
CA PRO A 45 25.39 -43.28 -9.25
C PRO A 45 26.28 -43.76 -8.08
N ARG A 46 25.59 -44.32 -7.08
CA ARG A 46 25.95 -45.53 -6.32
C ARG A 46 27.42 -45.73 -5.94
N ALA A 47 27.70 -45.58 -4.64
CA ALA A 47 28.73 -46.37 -3.95
C ALA A 47 28.33 -46.64 -2.50
N GLU A 48 27.64 -47.77 -2.29
CA GLU A 48 27.83 -48.59 -1.08
C GLU A 48 29.26 -49.18 -1.13
N PRO A 49 29.94 -49.40 0.02
CA PRO A 49 29.75 -50.69 0.69
C PRO A 49 29.76 -50.67 2.22
N GLN A 50 29.21 -51.77 2.70
CA GLN A 50 29.08 -52.30 4.05
C GLN A 50 30.38 -52.31 4.87
N GLY A 51 30.25 -52.16 6.19
CA GLY A 51 31.33 -52.45 7.14
C GLY A 51 30.80 -52.48 8.58
N ALA A 52 30.62 -53.69 9.12
CA ALA A 52 30.14 -53.99 10.46
C ALA A 52 31.20 -53.77 11.55
N SER A 53 30.76 -53.40 12.76
CA SER A 53 31.01 -54.12 14.04
C SER A 53 31.17 -53.19 15.26
N SER A 54 30.29 -53.45 16.25
CA SER A 54 30.55 -53.60 17.69
C SER A 54 31.59 -52.73 18.41
N GLY A 55 31.16 -52.03 19.47
CA GLY A 55 32.07 -51.73 20.60
C GLY A 55 31.71 -50.59 21.56
N VAL A 56 30.91 -50.92 22.58
CA VAL A 56 30.96 -50.43 23.99
C VAL A 56 30.64 -48.97 24.36
N GLN A 57 29.63 -48.90 25.23
CA GLN A 57 29.11 -47.87 26.14
C GLN A 57 30.06 -46.80 26.70
N ALA A 58 29.57 -45.56 26.80
CA ALA A 58 29.60 -44.75 28.03
C ALA A 58 28.51 -43.66 28.01
N THR A 59 27.95 -43.41 29.20
CA THR A 59 26.69 -42.73 29.54
C THR A 59 26.68 -41.21 29.41
N SER A 60 25.51 -40.60 29.12
CA SER A 60 24.80 -39.75 30.10
C SER A 60 23.48 -39.18 29.56
N SER A 61 22.48 -39.26 30.43
CA SER A 61 21.06 -38.93 30.26
C SER A 61 20.76 -37.50 29.78
N ARG A 62 19.81 -37.39 28.86
CA ARG A 62 18.78 -36.33 28.94
C ARG A 62 17.45 -36.91 28.46
N ALA A 63 16.50 -36.98 29.40
CA ALA A 63 15.21 -37.62 29.23
C ALA A 63 14.37 -36.92 28.16
N ASP A 64 14.14 -37.63 27.07
CA ASP A 64 13.20 -37.29 26.01
C ASP A 64 11.79 -37.66 26.50
N ARG A 65 10.95 -36.67 26.77
CA ARG A 65 9.54 -36.88 27.12
C ARG A 65 8.68 -36.49 25.91
N ARG A 66 8.51 -37.47 25.03
CA ARG A 66 7.49 -37.51 23.97
C ARG A 66 6.10 -37.35 24.62
N ILE A 67 5.37 -36.29 24.27
CA ILE A 67 3.98 -36.09 24.70
C ILE A 67 3.05 -36.38 23.50
N PRO A 68 2.18 -37.41 23.57
CA PRO A 68 1.17 -37.68 22.55
C PRO A 68 -0.11 -36.84 22.74
N LYS A 69 -0.76 -36.54 21.62
CA LYS A 69 -2.05 -35.85 21.49
C LYS A 69 -3.21 -36.79 21.88
N TRP A 70 -4.05 -36.39 22.84
CA TRP A 70 -5.53 -36.37 22.77
C TRP A 70 -6.21 -36.32 24.16
N VAL A 71 -7.21 -35.43 24.27
CA VAL A 71 -8.47 -35.57 25.07
C VAL A 71 -8.33 -35.39 26.58
N TRP A 72 -9.11 -34.63 27.37
CA TRP A 72 -10.34 -33.78 27.36
C TRP A 72 -10.25 -32.99 28.70
N THR A 73 -10.78 -31.79 28.98
CA THR A 73 -12.18 -31.36 29.24
C THR A 73 -12.11 -30.08 30.10
N SER A 74 -13.13 -29.24 30.00
CA SER A 74 -13.30 -27.91 30.63
C SER A 74 -13.64 -27.90 32.13
N ALA A 75 -13.27 -26.82 32.83
CA ALA A 75 -14.01 -26.12 33.93
C ALA A 75 -13.14 -24.94 34.42
N ILE A 76 -13.35 -23.67 34.05
CA ILE A 76 -14.34 -22.67 34.52
C ILE A 76 -14.53 -22.62 36.05
N SER A 77 -14.05 -21.54 36.68
CA SER A 77 -14.76 -20.58 37.59
C SER A 77 -13.72 -19.79 38.39
N ALA A 78 -13.37 -18.55 38.02
CA ALA A 78 -14.07 -17.29 38.34
C ALA A 78 -13.94 -16.83 39.81
N LEU A 79 -13.30 -15.67 40.02
CA LEU A 79 -13.72 -14.72 41.06
C LEU A 79 -13.25 -13.29 40.72
N ILE A 80 -14.20 -12.38 40.84
CA ILE A 80 -14.25 -10.97 40.43
C ILE A 80 -14.10 -10.08 41.68
N ALA A 81 -13.37 -8.98 41.57
CA ALA A 81 -13.60 -7.71 42.30
C ALA A 81 -12.76 -6.61 41.62
N ALA A 82 -13.31 -5.78 40.72
CA ALA A 82 -14.07 -4.54 40.95
C ALA A 82 -13.23 -3.35 41.45
N THR A 83 -12.92 -2.40 40.55
CA THR A 83 -12.88 -0.96 40.84
C THR A 83 -13.36 -0.15 39.63
N VAL A 84 -14.23 0.82 39.91
CA VAL A 84 -14.91 1.75 39.00
C VAL A 84 -14.13 3.06 38.99
N ALA A 85 -13.78 3.59 37.81
CA ALA A 85 -13.33 4.98 37.64
C ALA A 85 -13.59 5.50 36.20
N THR A 86 -14.64 6.31 36.07
CA THR A 86 -14.82 7.49 35.19
C THR A 86 -14.33 7.45 33.74
N GLY A 87 -15.27 7.44 32.79
CA GLY A 87 -14.97 7.75 31.38
C GLY A 87 -16.16 7.89 30.42
N ALA A 88 -17.42 7.90 30.89
CA ALA A 88 -18.59 8.02 30.02
C ALA A 88 -19.28 9.37 30.22
N MET A 89 -18.63 10.45 29.79
CA MET A 89 -19.25 11.75 29.66
C MET A 89 -18.84 12.40 28.33
N TRP A 90 -19.23 11.75 27.23
CA TRP A 90 -19.40 12.40 25.93
C TRP A 90 -20.32 11.56 25.01
N TRP A 91 -21.56 11.31 25.45
CA TRP A 91 -22.65 10.88 24.54
C TRP A 91 -24.01 11.14 25.17
N LEU A 92 -24.42 12.41 25.27
CA LEU A 92 -25.82 12.78 25.39
C LEU A 92 -26.06 14.07 24.58
N ASN A 93 -26.26 13.91 23.27
CA ASN A 93 -27.12 14.82 22.52
C ASN A 93 -27.69 14.10 21.29
N ARG A 94 -28.59 13.14 21.52
CA ARG A 94 -29.57 12.73 20.51
C ARG A 94 -30.94 13.08 21.05
N GLU A 95 -31.37 14.27 20.68
CA GLU A 95 -32.73 14.71 20.91
C GLU A 95 -33.70 13.76 20.19
N THR A 96 -34.66 13.31 20.98
CA THR A 96 -35.83 12.52 20.66
C THR A 96 -36.76 13.24 19.68
N SER A 97 -37.36 12.50 18.75
CA SER A 97 -38.68 12.83 18.20
C SER A 97 -39.56 11.58 18.21
N PRO A 98 -40.76 11.64 18.82
CA PRO A 98 -41.67 10.50 18.88
C PRO A 98 -42.65 10.41 17.69
N THR A 99 -42.95 9.16 17.40
CA THR A 99 -44.01 8.47 16.63
C THR A 99 -45.29 9.22 16.16
N ALA A 100 -45.75 8.74 15.00
CA ALA A 100 -46.93 9.08 14.19
C ALA A 100 -48.33 8.85 14.79
N ALA A 101 -49.36 9.47 14.17
CA ALA A 101 -50.77 9.00 14.07
C ALA A 101 -51.54 9.72 12.92
N PRO A 102 -52.68 9.20 12.39
CA PRO A 102 -53.08 9.33 10.96
C PRO A 102 -54.44 10.03 10.61
N SER A 103 -54.61 10.32 9.29
CA SER A 103 -55.85 10.46 8.44
C SER A 103 -56.81 11.68 8.63
N PRO A 104 -57.75 12.04 7.68
CA PRO A 104 -58.11 11.49 6.36
C PRO A 104 -58.25 12.52 5.19
N THR A 105 -58.64 11.99 4.01
CA THR A 105 -58.88 12.53 2.65
C THR A 105 -59.99 13.59 2.48
N THR A 106 -59.78 14.46 1.45
CA THR A 106 -60.74 14.98 0.43
C THR A 106 -61.06 16.49 0.45
N ALA A 107 -60.61 17.22 -0.59
CA ALA A 107 -61.45 18.11 -1.42
C ALA A 107 -60.65 18.63 -2.63
N GLN A 108 -61.36 18.81 -3.74
CA GLN A 108 -60.92 18.91 -5.12
C GLN A 108 -61.40 20.25 -5.68
N GLN A 109 -60.55 21.08 -6.32
CA GLN A 109 -60.98 22.11 -7.29
C GLN A 109 -59.78 22.83 -7.97
N PRO A 110 -59.98 23.50 -9.12
CA PRO A 110 -59.93 22.96 -10.48
C PRO A 110 -58.67 23.40 -11.26
N ALA A 111 -58.35 22.68 -12.34
CA ALA A 111 -57.32 23.07 -13.30
C ALA A 111 -57.78 24.28 -14.12
N SER A 112 -57.09 25.41 -13.98
CA SER A 112 -57.14 26.53 -14.92
C SER A 112 -55.87 26.54 -15.78
N PRO A 113 -55.96 26.83 -17.09
CA PRO A 113 -54.86 26.72 -18.03
C PRO A 113 -53.79 27.80 -17.78
N MET A 114 -52.53 27.35 -17.75
CA MET A 114 -51.34 28.19 -17.56
C MET A 114 -51.06 29.01 -18.84
N PRO A 115 -50.82 30.34 -18.75
CA PRO A 115 -50.24 31.10 -19.85
C PRO A 115 -48.75 30.73 -20.01
N PRO A 116 -48.19 30.66 -21.24
CA PRO A 116 -46.76 30.44 -21.40
C PRO A 116 -46.02 31.76 -21.22
N LEU A 117 -44.97 31.79 -20.39
CA LEU A 117 -43.99 32.87 -20.37
C LEU A 117 -42.68 32.37 -19.73
N PRO A 118 -41.54 33.02 -20.02
CA PRO A 118 -40.81 33.01 -21.28
C PRO A 118 -39.52 32.17 -21.17
N SER A 119 -38.99 31.70 -22.30
CA SER A 119 -37.67 31.08 -22.38
C SER A 119 -36.59 32.12 -22.06
N ASN A 120 -36.04 32.07 -20.84
CA ASN A 120 -34.80 32.76 -20.54
C ASN A 120 -33.65 32.04 -21.30
N PRO A 121 -32.80 32.75 -22.06
CA PRO A 121 -31.61 32.14 -22.62
C PRO A 121 -30.70 31.66 -21.49
N PRO A 122 -29.87 30.62 -21.69
CA PRO A 122 -28.88 30.24 -20.69
C PRO A 122 -27.92 31.41 -20.52
N THR A 123 -28.01 32.10 -19.39
CA THR A 123 -26.98 33.01 -18.96
C THR A 123 -25.76 32.14 -18.68
N THR A 124 -24.83 32.10 -19.64
CA THR A 124 -23.46 31.70 -19.39
C THR A 124 -22.93 32.64 -18.32
N GLN A 125 -23.06 32.25 -17.06
CA GLN A 125 -22.39 32.90 -15.96
C GLN A 125 -20.91 32.62 -16.19
N ALA A 126 -20.23 33.58 -16.79
CA ALA A 126 -18.78 33.59 -16.83
C ALA A 126 -18.31 33.46 -15.38
N ALA A 127 -17.66 32.34 -15.09
CA ALA A 127 -16.98 32.17 -13.82
C ALA A 127 -16.10 33.41 -13.59
N PRO A 128 -16.16 34.05 -12.41
CA PRO A 128 -15.31 35.19 -12.13
C PRO A 128 -13.86 34.79 -12.42
N PRO A 129 -13.06 35.65 -13.08
CA PRO A 129 -11.66 35.33 -13.35
C PRO A 129 -10.99 35.03 -12.02
N ALA A 130 -10.53 33.79 -11.87
CA ALA A 130 -9.76 33.39 -10.70
C ALA A 130 -8.59 34.39 -10.59
N ALA A 131 -8.49 35.05 -9.43
CA ALA A 131 -7.30 35.78 -9.07
C ALA A 131 -6.08 34.87 -9.31
N PRO A 132 -4.90 35.40 -9.70
CA PRO A 132 -3.73 34.57 -9.81
C PRO A 132 -3.47 33.94 -8.44
N THR A 133 -3.80 32.66 -8.31
CA THR A 133 -3.51 31.90 -7.10
C THR A 133 -1.99 31.79 -7.06
N ALA A 134 -1.34 32.44 -6.08
CA ALA A 134 0.11 32.37 -5.90
C ALA A 134 0.62 30.94 -5.57
N CYS A 135 -0.31 29.99 -5.45
CA CYS A 135 -0.14 28.61 -5.07
C CYS A 135 -0.88 27.70 -6.07
N GLY A 136 -0.54 26.41 -6.04
CA GLY A 136 -1.09 25.40 -6.95
C GLY A 136 -2.59 25.11 -6.77
N PRO A 137 -3.12 24.14 -7.53
CA PRO A 137 -4.52 23.72 -7.47
C PRO A 137 -4.89 23.10 -6.12
N ASP A 138 -6.19 22.94 -5.85
CA ASP A 138 -6.65 22.20 -4.67
C ASP A 138 -6.23 20.71 -4.73
N GLN A 139 -6.34 20.01 -3.60
CA GLN A 139 -5.88 18.62 -3.46
C GLN A 139 -6.53 17.65 -4.46
N ALA A 140 -7.84 17.78 -4.73
CA ALA A 140 -8.54 16.86 -5.61
C ALA A 140 -8.11 17.06 -7.07
N ALA A 141 -7.94 18.32 -7.48
CA ALA A 141 -7.39 18.67 -8.79
C ALA A 141 -5.91 18.22 -8.93
N ALA A 142 -5.09 18.40 -7.90
CA ALA A 142 -3.70 17.95 -7.90
C ALA A 142 -3.58 16.42 -7.98
N LEU A 143 -4.39 15.70 -7.19
CA LEU A 143 -4.41 14.25 -7.18
C LEU A 143 -4.88 13.69 -8.53
N SER A 144 -5.98 14.20 -9.08
CA SER A 144 -6.45 13.76 -10.40
C SER A 144 -5.43 14.02 -11.51
N ALA A 145 -4.73 15.16 -11.49
CA ALA A 145 -3.64 15.44 -12.42
C ALA A 145 -2.43 14.50 -12.24
N ALA A 146 -2.10 14.15 -11.00
CA ALA A 146 -1.04 13.18 -10.70
C ALA A 146 -1.40 11.77 -11.20
N LEU A 147 -2.62 11.30 -10.91
CA LEU A 147 -3.10 9.99 -11.34
C LEU A 147 -3.27 9.90 -12.87
N ALA A 148 -3.50 11.01 -13.57
CA ALA A 148 -3.45 10.99 -15.04
C ALA A 148 -2.05 10.67 -15.59
N ARG A 149 -0.97 11.00 -14.85
CA ARG A 149 0.42 10.67 -15.21
C ARG A 149 0.89 9.34 -14.63
N TYR A 150 0.27 8.90 -13.55
CA TYR A 150 0.57 7.67 -12.83
C TYR A 150 -0.75 6.93 -12.51
N PRO A 151 -1.38 6.28 -13.51
CA PRO A 151 -2.77 5.81 -13.42
C PRO A 151 -2.94 4.54 -12.59
N ALA A 152 -1.91 3.70 -12.56
CA ALA A 152 -1.95 2.41 -11.90
C ALA A 152 -0.61 2.11 -11.25
N ASP A 153 -0.64 1.22 -10.27
CA ASP A 153 0.55 0.63 -9.70
C ASP A 153 1.32 -0.17 -10.77
N PRO A 154 2.61 0.12 -11.02
CA PRO A 154 3.39 -0.54 -12.07
C PRO A 154 3.57 -2.05 -11.86
N GLU A 155 3.53 -2.53 -10.62
CA GLU A 155 3.79 -3.93 -10.29
C GLU A 155 2.53 -4.79 -10.42
N THR A 156 1.41 -4.30 -9.90
CA THR A 156 0.13 -5.03 -9.85
C THR A 156 -0.83 -4.66 -10.99
N GLY A 157 -0.66 -3.50 -11.61
CA GLY A 157 -1.58 -2.95 -12.61
C GLY A 157 -2.90 -2.43 -12.03
N TRP A 158 -3.03 -2.36 -10.70
CA TRP A 158 -4.25 -1.87 -10.05
C TRP A 158 -4.34 -0.36 -10.09
N LEU A 159 -5.55 0.15 -10.34
CA LEU A 159 -5.82 1.58 -10.34
C LEU A 159 -5.68 2.14 -8.93
N TRP A 160 -5.13 3.35 -8.83
CA TRP A 160 -5.06 4.09 -7.58
C TRP A 160 -6.44 4.65 -7.19
N HIS A 161 -6.72 4.64 -5.90
CA HIS A 161 -7.94 5.21 -5.34
C HIS A 161 -7.90 6.74 -5.37
N HIS A 162 -9.00 7.37 -5.78
CA HIS A 162 -9.07 8.83 -5.93
C HIS A 162 -9.29 9.60 -4.61
N THR A 163 -9.57 8.88 -3.52
CA THR A 163 -9.54 9.43 -2.16
C THR A 163 -8.20 9.07 -1.51
N PRO A 164 -7.47 10.05 -0.97
CA PRO A 164 -6.19 9.78 -0.31
C PRO A 164 -6.37 9.02 0.99
N LEU A 165 -5.39 8.16 1.28
CA LEU A 165 -5.27 7.45 2.54
C LEU A 165 -4.75 8.38 3.65
N TYR A 166 -3.72 9.17 3.33
CA TYR A 166 -3.18 10.24 4.17
C TYR A 166 -2.77 11.43 3.30
N SER A 167 -2.72 12.63 3.86
CA SER A 167 -2.27 13.81 3.12
C SER A 167 -1.77 14.90 4.06
N ASN A 168 -0.70 15.58 3.66
CA ASN A 168 -0.32 16.90 4.15
C ASN A 168 -0.23 17.90 2.99
N TYR A 169 -0.92 17.61 1.88
CA TYR A 169 -0.90 18.44 0.67
C TYR A 169 -1.17 19.90 1.00
N ASP A 170 -0.24 20.76 0.58
CA ASP A 170 -0.36 22.21 0.65
C ASP A 170 0.03 22.76 -0.73
N PRO A 171 -0.90 23.44 -1.44
CA PRO A 171 -0.62 23.99 -2.77
C PRO A 171 0.49 25.06 -2.77
N CYS A 172 0.87 25.59 -1.61
CA CYS A 172 1.91 26.59 -1.45
C CYS A 172 3.23 26.02 -0.91
N ALA A 173 3.27 24.78 -0.42
CA ALA A 173 4.45 24.21 0.21
C ALA A 173 5.53 23.84 -0.82
N ASP A 174 6.80 23.96 -0.40
CA ASP A 174 7.94 23.53 -1.20
C ASP A 174 7.97 22.00 -1.36
N LEU A 175 7.49 21.26 -0.37
CA LEU A 175 7.22 19.84 -0.50
C LEU A 175 5.97 19.47 0.28
N SER A 176 5.07 18.74 -0.37
CA SER A 176 3.95 18.08 0.27
C SER A 176 3.65 16.75 -0.40
N THR A 177 2.86 15.90 0.25
CA THR A 177 2.53 14.57 -0.25
C THR A 177 1.05 14.27 -0.16
N ILE A 178 0.60 13.46 -1.10
CA ILE A 178 -0.67 12.75 -1.03
C ILE A 178 -0.35 11.25 -1.04
N VAL A 179 -0.75 10.54 0.00
CA VAL A 179 -0.53 9.09 0.11
C VAL A 179 -1.80 8.39 -0.35
N VAL A 180 -1.67 7.50 -1.33
CA VAL A 180 -2.79 6.78 -1.96
C VAL A 180 -2.59 5.27 -1.82
N THR A 181 -3.70 4.55 -1.85
CA THR A 181 -3.72 3.09 -2.01
C THR A 181 -4.54 2.74 -3.24
N VAL A 182 -4.57 1.48 -3.63
CA VAL A 182 -5.31 0.98 -4.79
C VAL A 182 -6.82 0.89 -4.53
N GLU A 183 -7.60 0.87 -5.60
CA GLU A 183 -9.03 0.55 -5.54
C GLU A 183 -9.25 -0.85 -4.96
N GLY A 184 -10.22 -1.00 -4.05
CA GLY A 184 -10.49 -2.27 -3.37
C GLY A 184 -9.38 -2.72 -2.40
N ALA A 185 -8.57 -1.78 -1.88
CA ALA A 185 -7.46 -2.08 -0.98
C ALA A 185 -7.85 -2.94 0.25
N THR A 186 -6.92 -3.82 0.62
CA THR A 186 -6.90 -4.57 1.88
C THR A 186 -5.77 -4.05 2.76
N GLY A 187 -5.64 -4.56 4.00
CA GLY A 187 -4.64 -4.07 4.95
C GLY A 187 -3.18 -4.18 4.47
N SER A 188 -2.89 -5.07 3.52
CA SER A 188 -1.55 -5.27 2.93
C SER A 188 -1.47 -4.84 1.47
N SER A 189 -2.44 -4.05 0.98
CA SER A 189 -2.41 -3.54 -0.39
C SER A 189 -1.28 -2.53 -0.59
N PRO A 190 -0.82 -2.37 -1.85
CA PRO A 190 0.11 -1.31 -2.22
C PRO A 190 -0.34 0.07 -1.74
N VAL A 191 0.61 0.82 -1.18
CA VAL A 191 0.45 2.23 -0.83
C VAL A 191 1.60 3.01 -1.46
N GLN A 192 1.28 4.15 -2.07
CA GLN A 192 2.24 5.01 -2.75
C GLN A 192 2.13 6.44 -2.24
N ALA A 193 3.27 7.06 -1.97
CA ALA A 193 3.34 8.50 -1.73
C ALA A 193 3.58 9.25 -3.04
N LEU A 194 2.69 10.18 -3.36
CA LEU A 194 2.76 11.09 -4.49
C LEU A 194 3.30 12.45 -3.99
N MET A 195 4.45 12.87 -4.50
CA MET A 195 5.15 14.08 -4.06
C MET A 195 4.78 15.29 -4.92
N PHE A 196 4.61 16.44 -4.27
CA PHE A 196 4.21 17.70 -4.91
C PHE A 196 5.09 18.86 -4.46
N HIS A 197 5.44 19.73 -5.40
CA HIS A 197 6.02 21.06 -5.12
C HIS A 197 5.02 22.11 -5.57
N ARG A 198 4.47 22.88 -4.62
CA ARG A 198 3.52 23.97 -4.88
C ARG A 198 2.36 23.55 -5.79
N GLY A 199 1.82 22.36 -5.51
CA GLY A 199 0.75 21.71 -6.25
C GLY A 199 1.12 21.09 -7.61
N THR A 200 2.39 21.14 -8.00
CA THR A 200 2.90 20.42 -9.18
C THR A 200 3.36 19.03 -8.78
N PHE A 201 2.82 17.99 -9.43
CA PHE A 201 3.25 16.62 -9.21
C PHE A 201 4.69 16.40 -9.69
N LEU A 202 5.55 15.95 -8.78
CA LEU A 202 6.97 15.68 -9.03
C LEU A 202 7.22 14.22 -9.43
N GLY A 203 6.43 13.30 -8.86
CA GLY A 203 6.66 11.86 -8.95
C GLY A 203 6.30 11.16 -7.65
N THR A 204 6.70 9.90 -7.55
CA THR A 204 6.50 9.08 -6.36
C THR A 204 7.66 9.23 -5.38
N GLY A 205 7.41 9.02 -4.07
CA GLY A 205 8.47 9.00 -3.06
C GLY A 205 9.46 7.85 -3.28
N THR A 206 8.95 6.68 -3.61
CA THR A 206 9.71 5.47 -3.95
C THR A 206 9.35 4.96 -5.34
N SER A 207 10.23 4.18 -5.97
CA SER A 207 9.96 3.57 -7.27
C SER A 207 8.96 2.42 -7.18
N GLU A 208 8.99 1.69 -6.08
CA GLU A 208 8.08 0.59 -5.76
C GLU A 208 7.04 1.06 -4.74
N SER A 209 5.88 0.42 -4.77
CA SER A 209 4.82 0.66 -3.80
C SER A 209 4.99 -0.27 -2.60
N TYR A 210 4.71 0.25 -1.41
CA TYR A 210 4.88 -0.52 -0.17
C TYR A 210 3.56 -0.60 0.58
N ALA A 211 3.21 -1.79 1.06
CA ALA A 211 2.15 -1.91 2.06
C ALA A 211 2.55 -1.21 3.37
N PHE A 212 1.55 -0.87 4.20
CA PHE A 212 1.77 -0.28 5.53
C PHE A 212 2.61 1.00 5.53
N THR A 213 2.51 1.81 4.47
CA THR A 213 3.09 3.14 4.40
C THR A 213 2.18 4.14 5.12
N ASN A 214 2.75 4.95 6.01
CA ASN A 214 2.04 5.97 6.75
C ASN A 214 2.77 7.31 6.71
N LEU A 215 2.00 8.40 6.76
CA LEU A 215 2.51 9.77 6.82
C LEU A 215 2.67 10.22 8.26
N ASP A 216 3.89 10.59 8.64
CA ASP A 216 4.13 11.30 9.91
C ASP A 216 3.96 12.80 9.68
N SER A 217 2.71 13.25 9.76
CA SER A 217 2.36 14.67 9.59
C SER A 217 2.94 15.55 10.69
N SER A 218 3.27 14.99 11.86
CA SER A 218 3.82 15.73 12.99
C SER A 218 5.32 16.00 12.83
N ALA A 219 6.04 15.11 12.17
CA ALA A 219 7.44 15.29 11.81
C ALA A 219 7.64 16.00 10.45
N SER A 220 6.58 16.13 9.65
CA SER A 220 6.62 16.81 8.36
C SER A 220 6.52 18.34 8.50
N THR A 221 7.19 19.05 7.60
CA THR A 221 7.18 20.53 7.48
C THR A 221 6.71 20.92 6.07
N LYS A 222 6.88 22.20 5.69
CA LYS A 222 6.52 22.70 4.35
C LYS A 222 7.55 22.38 3.26
N ASP A 223 8.71 21.88 3.65
CA ASP A 223 9.85 21.55 2.79
C ASP A 223 10.33 20.11 3.01
N THR A 224 9.86 19.45 4.09
CA THR A 224 10.19 18.07 4.43
C THR A 224 8.93 17.23 4.61
N VAL A 225 8.88 16.06 3.97
CA VAL A 225 7.86 15.03 4.16
C VAL A 225 8.50 13.83 4.86
N VAL A 226 7.87 13.34 5.93
CA VAL A 226 8.36 12.18 6.67
C VAL A 226 7.36 11.03 6.52
N LEU A 227 7.83 9.92 5.96
CA LEU A 227 7.05 8.70 5.78
C LEU A 227 7.61 7.59 6.66
N THR A 228 6.72 6.72 7.12
CA THR A 228 7.08 5.49 7.83
C THR A 228 6.58 4.30 7.03
N TYR A 229 7.41 3.28 6.93
CA TYR A 229 7.14 2.05 6.20
C TYR A 229 7.30 0.89 7.16
N ARG A 230 6.31 0.00 7.24
CA ARG A 230 6.41 -1.19 8.09
C ARG A 230 6.55 -2.45 7.26
N SER A 231 7.51 -3.30 7.63
CA SER A 231 7.79 -4.57 6.96
C SER A 231 8.13 -5.67 7.95
N GLY A 232 8.08 -6.93 7.51
CA GLY A 232 8.49 -8.09 8.34
C GLY A 232 7.55 -8.44 9.50
N GLN A 233 6.34 -7.87 9.55
CA GLN A 233 5.32 -8.24 10.55
C GLN A 233 4.86 -9.70 10.38
N SER A 234 4.49 -10.36 11.49
CA SER A 234 4.02 -11.75 11.46
C SER A 234 2.60 -11.91 10.88
N CYS A 235 1.81 -10.84 10.91
CA CYS A 235 0.48 -10.79 10.30
C CYS A 235 0.08 -9.37 9.91
N THR A 236 -0.92 -9.22 9.02
CA THR A 236 -1.40 -7.89 8.56
C THR A 236 -1.86 -6.97 9.69
N ALA A 237 -2.51 -7.52 10.72
CA ALA A 237 -2.99 -6.75 11.86
C ALA A 237 -1.94 -6.60 12.98
N CYS A 238 -0.79 -7.26 12.84
CA CYS A 238 0.24 -7.30 13.87
C CYS A 238 1.13 -6.04 13.78
N GLY A 239 1.48 -5.49 14.93
CA GLY A 239 2.36 -4.32 15.07
C GLY A 239 3.83 -4.66 15.27
N ASP A 240 4.23 -5.91 15.03
CA ASP A 240 5.56 -6.47 15.33
C ASP A 240 6.57 -6.32 14.18
N GLY A 241 6.17 -5.67 13.09
CA GLY A 241 7.06 -5.36 11.98
C GLY A 241 8.10 -4.28 12.30
N ILE A 242 9.18 -4.27 11.53
CA ILE A 242 10.20 -3.22 11.56
C ILE A 242 9.65 -1.99 10.87
N VAL A 243 9.73 -0.84 11.56
CA VAL A 243 9.37 0.47 11.01
C VAL A 243 10.63 1.17 10.51
N THR A 244 10.67 1.47 9.22
CA THR A 244 11.70 2.29 8.57
C THR A 244 11.13 3.68 8.32
N THR A 245 11.78 4.70 8.88
CA THR A 245 11.42 6.11 8.65
C THR A 245 12.25 6.66 7.50
N VAL A 246 11.59 7.33 6.55
CA VAL A 246 12.22 7.96 5.40
C VAL A 246 11.83 9.43 5.31
N ARG A 247 12.82 10.31 5.32
CA ARG A 247 12.63 11.74 5.13
C ARG A 247 12.88 12.12 3.67
N TYR A 248 12.00 12.95 3.15
CA TYR A 248 12.10 13.57 1.83
C TYR A 248 12.19 15.07 2.04
N HIS A 249 13.18 15.72 1.45
CA HIS A 249 13.40 17.16 1.61
C HIS A 249 13.54 17.85 0.26
N TRP A 250 12.96 19.04 0.12
CA TRP A 250 13.14 19.88 -1.04
C TRP A 250 14.44 20.68 -0.94
N ASP A 251 15.42 20.39 -1.81
CA ASP A 251 16.73 21.07 -1.78
C ASP A 251 16.76 22.45 -2.44
N GLY A 252 15.59 22.97 -2.85
CA GLY A 252 15.44 24.17 -3.67
C GLY A 252 15.27 23.88 -5.16
N SER A 253 15.57 22.66 -5.62
CA SER A 253 15.49 22.26 -7.03
C SER A 253 14.73 20.95 -7.26
N LYS A 254 14.88 19.99 -6.36
CA LYS A 254 14.24 18.68 -6.45
C LYS A 254 13.99 18.09 -5.06
N VAL A 255 13.14 17.08 -5.02
CA VAL A 255 13.00 16.23 -3.85
C VAL A 255 14.23 15.34 -3.69
N GLN A 256 14.76 15.31 -2.48
CA GLN A 256 15.86 14.46 -2.06
C GLN A 256 15.35 13.48 -1.02
N MET A 257 15.55 12.19 -1.27
CA MET A 257 15.32 11.16 -0.27
C MET A 257 16.57 11.09 0.63
N LEU A 258 16.40 11.45 1.89
CA LEU A 258 17.50 11.60 2.85
C LEU A 258 17.88 10.31 3.58
N ASP A 259 16.95 9.37 3.65
CA ASP A 259 17.14 8.06 4.29
C ASP A 259 16.79 6.96 3.27
N PRO A 260 17.41 5.77 3.35
CA PRO A 260 17.10 4.69 2.41
C PRO A 260 15.68 4.15 2.62
N PRO A 261 14.97 3.76 1.55
CA PRO A 261 13.69 3.07 1.66
C PRO A 261 13.88 1.66 2.22
N PRO A 262 12.80 0.99 2.66
CA PRO A 262 12.85 -0.43 2.98
C PRO A 262 13.38 -1.26 1.79
N PRO A 263 13.98 -2.43 2.04
CA PRO A 263 14.26 -3.39 0.98
C PRO A 263 12.98 -3.74 0.21
N GLY A 264 13.05 -3.75 -1.12
CA GLY A 264 12.03 -4.29 -2.02
C GLY A 264 12.10 -5.82 -2.11
#